data_AF-A0A257UER4-F1
#
_entry.id   AF-A0A257UER4-F1
#
_cell.length_a   1.000
_cell.length_b   1.000
_cell.length_c   1.000
_cell.angle_alpha   90.00
_cell.angle_beta   90.00
_cell.angle_gamma   90.00
#
_symmetry.space_group_name_H-M   'P 1'
#
loop_
_entity.id
_entity.type
_entity.pdbx_description
1 polymer ?
#
loop_
_entity_poly.entity_id
_entity_poly.type
_entity_poly.pdbx_seq_one_letter_code
_entity_poly.pdbx_strand_id
1 'polypeptide(L)'
;MKATRLLAGALLLVPTFLFAQAQGRIKGVVTDTKGTPIPGAKIILTCPDITNFHRELTANDKGGFATLIVDATREYLFHVEAPGFQPQEAMKKPLIGGQALEVDFVLTSVQQLQAEAQQKVLEQPGLKEAREGQELLDEGKPAEARAKFAAAVAAKPDLYLAWLAMGDIDQKAGKNDDAIMAAEKCLSYKPELPQCLALAMNATQAKGDKAAFATYAKRYQAANPSDPTLYYNDAVAYLNKGDDAKARPLLEKALTADPKYADAMFQLGMVYFRSGETAKAKELLEKFIAIAPNHKEAPSAKEMLKYM
;
A
#
# COMPACT_ATOMS: atom_id res chain seq x y z
N MET A 1 -7.27 -103.21 -41.09
CA MET A 1 -8.03 -102.62 -42.23
C MET A 1 -8.58 -101.27 -41.80
N LYS A 2 -8.28 -100.21 -42.57
CA LYS A 2 -9.07 -98.97 -42.86
C LYS A 2 -9.92 -98.35 -41.72
N ALA A 3 -9.92 -97.04 -41.45
CA ALA A 3 -9.67 -95.88 -42.30
C ALA A 3 -9.33 -94.63 -41.47
N THR A 4 -8.38 -93.88 -42.01
CA THR A 4 -8.03 -92.49 -41.70
C THR A 4 -9.22 -91.55 -41.97
N ARG A 5 -9.52 -90.64 -41.04
CA ARG A 5 -10.21 -89.38 -41.35
C ARG A 5 -9.35 -88.22 -40.87
N LEU A 6 -8.73 -87.53 -41.82
CA LEU A 6 -8.10 -86.23 -41.61
C LEU A 6 -9.20 -85.19 -41.36
N LEU A 7 -9.14 -84.51 -40.21
CA LEU A 7 -9.79 -83.20 -40.05
C LEU A 7 -8.73 -82.13 -40.35
N ALA A 8 -8.98 -81.37 -41.42
CA ALA A 8 -8.23 -80.16 -41.73
C ALA A 8 -8.70 -79.04 -40.78
N GLY A 9 -7.88 -78.71 -39.78
CA GLY A 9 -8.05 -77.50 -38.97
C GLY A 9 -7.50 -76.30 -39.71
N ALA A 10 -8.37 -75.42 -40.21
CA ALA A 10 -7.99 -74.15 -40.80
C ALA A 10 -7.40 -73.22 -39.71
N LEU A 11 -6.12 -72.88 -39.83
CA LEU A 11 -5.45 -71.89 -38.99
C LEU A 11 -5.88 -70.49 -39.44
N LEU A 12 -6.87 -69.90 -38.75
CA LEU A 12 -7.24 -68.50 -38.92
C LEU A 12 -6.12 -67.62 -38.35
N LEU A 13 -5.23 -67.17 -39.23
CA LEU A 13 -4.34 -66.02 -38.97
C LEU A 13 -5.22 -64.77 -38.90
N VAL A 14 -5.59 -64.35 -37.69
CA VAL A 14 -6.18 -63.03 -37.46
C VAL A 14 -5.03 -62.02 -37.60
N PRO A 15 -5.03 -61.14 -38.62
CA PRO A 15 -4.03 -60.09 -38.72
C PRO A 15 -4.26 -59.14 -37.55
N THR A 16 -3.36 -59.16 -36.58
CA THR A 16 -3.25 -58.06 -35.61
C THR A 16 -2.79 -56.84 -36.39
N PHE A 17 -3.73 -56.00 -36.79
CA PHE A 17 -3.42 -54.65 -37.22
C PHE A 17 -2.72 -53.97 -36.04
N LEU A 18 -1.39 -53.87 -36.12
CA LEU A 18 -0.61 -52.90 -35.37
C LEU A 18 -1.09 -51.53 -35.83
N PHE A 19 -2.16 -51.02 -35.20
CA PHE A 19 -2.44 -49.60 -35.26
C PHE A 19 -1.18 -48.92 -34.75
N ALA A 20 -0.48 -48.22 -35.65
CA ALA A 20 0.59 -47.32 -35.26
C ALA A 20 -0.05 -46.36 -34.25
N GLN A 21 0.18 -46.60 -32.96
CA GLN A 21 -0.37 -45.74 -31.93
C GLN A 21 0.15 -44.35 -32.26
N ALA A 22 -0.76 -43.38 -32.42
CA ALA A 22 -0.41 -41.99 -32.68
C ALA A 22 0.21 -41.39 -31.42
N GLN A 23 1.30 -41.97 -30.94
CA GLN A 23 2.02 -41.53 -29.77
C GLN A 23 2.83 -40.30 -30.15
N GLY A 24 2.94 -39.38 -29.20
CA GLY A 24 3.77 -38.19 -29.31
C GLY A 24 4.63 -38.04 -28.08
N ARG A 25 5.88 -37.63 -28.28
CA ARG A 25 6.80 -37.30 -27.19
C ARG A 25 6.78 -35.79 -26.96
N ILE A 26 6.83 -35.38 -25.71
CA ILE A 26 6.90 -33.97 -25.33
C ILE A 26 8.05 -33.83 -24.35
N LYS A 27 8.87 -32.82 -24.55
CA LYS A 27 9.92 -32.42 -23.62
C LYS A 27 9.94 -30.90 -23.52
N GLY A 28 10.41 -30.38 -22.41
CA GLY A 28 10.36 -28.96 -22.16
C GLY A 28 11.15 -28.54 -20.95
N VAL A 29 11.32 -27.24 -20.79
CA VAL A 29 11.95 -26.64 -19.62
C VAL A 29 11.04 -25.58 -19.03
N VAL A 30 10.97 -25.54 -17.70
CA VAL A 30 10.30 -24.47 -16.95
C VAL A 30 11.38 -23.56 -16.37
N THR A 31 11.37 -22.29 -16.78
CA THR A 31 12.30 -21.26 -16.31
C THR A 31 11.56 -20.05 -15.75
N ASP A 32 12.27 -19.19 -15.02
CA ASP A 32 11.82 -17.85 -14.68
C ASP A 32 12.04 -16.87 -15.86
N THR A 33 11.61 -15.62 -15.69
CA THR A 33 11.80 -14.51 -16.64
C THR A 33 13.27 -14.15 -16.89
N LYS A 34 14.20 -14.65 -16.07
CA LYS A 34 15.65 -14.45 -16.19
C LYS A 34 16.35 -15.65 -16.84
N GLY A 35 15.60 -16.70 -17.21
CA GLY A 35 16.14 -17.94 -17.76
C GLY A 35 16.69 -18.92 -16.72
N THR A 36 16.47 -18.66 -15.42
CA THR A 36 16.82 -19.58 -14.34
C THR A 36 15.85 -20.76 -14.33
N PRO A 37 16.31 -22.01 -14.34
CA PRO A 37 15.42 -23.15 -14.20
C PRO A 37 14.64 -23.15 -12.89
N ILE A 38 13.41 -23.66 -12.90
CA ILE A 38 12.55 -23.79 -11.71
C ILE A 38 12.39 -25.29 -11.36
N PRO A 39 13.27 -25.85 -10.51
CA PRO A 39 13.11 -27.21 -10.00
C PRO A 39 11.82 -27.36 -9.21
N GLY A 40 11.17 -28.52 -9.33
CA GLY A 40 9.96 -28.81 -8.56
C GLY A 40 8.69 -28.13 -9.09
N ALA A 41 8.75 -27.39 -10.20
CA ALA A 41 7.55 -26.89 -10.87
C ALA A 41 6.64 -28.06 -11.27
N LYS A 42 5.34 -27.92 -11.03
CA LYS A 42 4.34 -28.92 -11.40
C LYS A 42 3.81 -28.62 -12.79
N ILE A 43 3.77 -29.62 -13.65
CA ILE A 43 3.20 -29.56 -15.00
C ILE A 43 2.00 -30.50 -15.01
N ILE A 44 0.81 -29.94 -15.03
CA ILE A 44 -0.46 -30.66 -15.06
C ILE A 44 -0.97 -30.65 -16.50
N LEU A 45 -1.11 -31.82 -17.09
CA LEU A 45 -1.64 -32.00 -18.43
C LEU A 45 -3.07 -32.53 -18.34
N THR A 46 -4.00 -31.82 -18.98
CA THR A 46 -5.38 -32.26 -19.20
C THR A 46 -5.72 -32.22 -20.68
N CYS A 47 -6.73 -32.97 -21.10
CA CYS A 47 -7.22 -32.94 -22.48
C CYS A 47 -8.72 -32.61 -22.43
N PRO A 48 -9.16 -31.45 -22.94
CA PRO A 48 -10.58 -31.07 -22.92
C PRO A 48 -11.50 -32.13 -23.57
N ASP A 49 -11.00 -32.83 -24.57
CA ASP A 49 -11.77 -33.85 -25.29
C ASP A 49 -11.73 -35.25 -24.65
N ILE A 50 -10.95 -35.43 -23.58
CA ILE A 50 -10.85 -36.70 -22.83
C ILE A 50 -11.15 -36.41 -21.36
N THR A 51 -12.39 -36.64 -20.94
CA THR A 51 -12.94 -36.26 -19.63
C THR A 51 -12.11 -36.71 -18.42
N ASN A 52 -11.40 -37.83 -18.51
CA ASN A 52 -10.63 -38.41 -17.40
C ASN A 52 -9.11 -38.39 -17.64
N PHE A 53 -8.63 -37.67 -18.65
CA PHE A 53 -7.20 -37.54 -18.87
C PHE A 53 -6.62 -36.48 -17.93
N HIS A 54 -5.79 -36.92 -17.00
CA HIS A 54 -5.04 -36.07 -16.10
C HIS A 54 -3.65 -36.67 -15.89
N ARG A 55 -2.61 -35.86 -16.02
CA ARG A 55 -1.23 -36.26 -15.76
C ARG A 55 -0.47 -35.14 -15.10
N GLU A 56 0.11 -35.43 -13.94
CA GLU A 56 1.00 -34.50 -13.23
C GLU A 56 2.46 -34.94 -13.44
N LEU A 57 3.32 -33.97 -13.74
CA LEU A 57 4.77 -34.14 -13.84
C LEU A 57 5.43 -33.10 -12.93
N THR A 58 6.67 -33.38 -12.53
CA THR A 58 7.48 -32.45 -11.76
C THR A 58 8.78 -32.16 -12.50
N ALA A 59 9.13 -30.89 -12.63
CA ALA A 59 10.37 -30.46 -13.25
C ALA A 59 11.59 -30.91 -12.42
N ASN A 60 12.63 -31.38 -13.10
CA ASN A 60 13.90 -31.78 -12.49
C ASN A 60 14.76 -30.57 -12.07
N ASP A 61 15.97 -30.81 -11.55
CA ASP A 61 16.92 -29.76 -11.11
C ASP A 61 17.33 -28.76 -12.20
N LYS A 62 17.15 -29.13 -13.47
CA LYS A 62 17.39 -28.25 -14.63
C LYS A 62 16.10 -27.65 -15.18
N GLY A 63 14.99 -27.70 -14.43
CA GLY A 63 13.66 -27.25 -14.86
C GLY A 63 13.04 -28.14 -15.93
N GLY A 64 13.70 -29.22 -16.32
CA GLY A 64 13.29 -30.06 -17.44
C GLY A 64 12.20 -31.06 -17.08
N PHE A 65 11.30 -31.33 -18.03
CA PHE A 65 10.32 -32.41 -17.95
C PHE A 65 10.21 -33.12 -19.30
N ALA A 66 9.75 -34.38 -19.28
CA ALA A 66 9.45 -35.12 -20.50
C ALA A 66 8.32 -36.11 -20.24
N THR A 67 7.47 -36.33 -21.25
CA THR A 67 6.31 -37.22 -21.16
C THR A 67 5.95 -37.81 -22.52
N LEU A 68 5.31 -38.97 -22.49
CA LEU A 68 4.75 -39.63 -23.67
C LEU A 68 3.22 -39.51 -23.64
N ILE A 69 2.65 -38.98 -24.72
CA ILE A 69 1.22 -38.90 -24.94
C ILE A 69 0.79 -40.03 -25.87
N VAL A 70 -0.27 -40.75 -25.49
CA VAL A 70 -0.75 -41.93 -26.23
C VAL A 70 -1.61 -41.56 -27.44
N ASP A 71 -2.31 -40.42 -27.36
CA ASP A 71 -3.13 -39.87 -28.44
C ASP A 71 -2.68 -38.45 -28.81
N ALA A 72 -1.67 -38.35 -29.69
CA ALA A 72 -1.12 -37.10 -30.21
C ALA A 72 -1.98 -36.45 -31.30
N THR A 73 -3.17 -36.99 -31.60
CA THR A 73 -4.09 -36.37 -32.58
C THR A 73 -4.82 -35.15 -31.99
N ARG A 74 -4.83 -35.03 -30.65
CA ARG A 74 -5.55 -34.02 -29.86
C ARG A 74 -4.63 -32.97 -29.25
N GLU A 75 -5.24 -31.89 -28.80
CA GLU A 75 -4.55 -30.85 -28.03
C GLU A 75 -4.65 -31.11 -26.53
N TYR A 76 -3.58 -30.75 -25.83
CA TYR A 76 -3.46 -30.90 -24.39
C TYR A 76 -3.24 -29.54 -23.77
N LEU A 77 -3.96 -29.25 -22.69
CA LEU A 77 -3.75 -28.09 -21.85
C LEU A 77 -2.61 -28.40 -20.89
N PHE A 78 -1.57 -27.59 -20.95
CA PHE A 78 -0.50 -27.57 -19.96
C PHE A 78 -0.81 -26.49 -18.96
N HIS A 79 -1.07 -26.86 -17.71
CA HIS A 79 -1.14 -25.96 -16.58
C HIS A 79 0.15 -26.12 -15.77
N VAL A 80 1.00 -25.10 -15.79
CA VAL A 80 2.30 -25.12 -15.12
C VAL A 80 2.26 -24.20 -13.92
N GLU A 81 2.53 -24.74 -12.74
CA GLU A 81 2.50 -24.00 -11.49
C GLU A 81 3.77 -24.23 -10.67
N ALA A 82 4.20 -23.21 -9.94
CA ALA A 82 5.30 -23.29 -8.99
C ALA A 82 5.04 -22.34 -7.82
N PRO A 83 5.46 -22.69 -6.57
CA PRO A 83 5.29 -21.81 -5.42
C PRO A 83 5.92 -20.43 -5.63
N GLY A 84 5.13 -19.36 -5.45
CA GLY A 84 5.61 -17.98 -5.63
C GLY A 84 5.62 -17.46 -7.08
N PHE A 85 5.12 -18.25 -8.02
CA PHE A 85 4.96 -17.87 -9.42
C PHE A 85 3.50 -17.86 -9.84
N GLN A 86 3.15 -17.04 -10.84
CA GLN A 86 1.85 -17.09 -11.47
C GLN A 86 1.76 -18.34 -12.36
N PRO A 87 0.70 -19.17 -12.24
CA PRO A 87 0.50 -20.31 -13.12
C PRO A 87 0.39 -19.87 -14.58
N GLN A 88 0.98 -20.67 -15.47
CA GLN A 88 0.90 -20.45 -16.90
C GLN A 88 0.14 -21.60 -17.55
N GLU A 89 -0.79 -21.25 -18.45
CA GLU A 89 -1.54 -22.21 -19.24
C GLU A 89 -1.21 -22.10 -20.72
N ALA A 90 -1.04 -23.24 -21.39
CA ALA A 90 -0.89 -23.28 -22.84
C ALA A 90 -1.47 -24.55 -23.44
N MET A 91 -2.25 -24.40 -24.52
CA MET A 91 -2.67 -25.52 -25.35
C MET A 91 -1.54 -25.90 -26.31
N LYS A 92 -1.20 -27.19 -26.34
CA LYS A 92 -0.17 -27.72 -27.24
C LYS A 92 -0.63 -29.03 -27.86
N LYS A 93 -0.41 -29.15 -29.17
CA LYS A 93 -0.65 -30.37 -29.93
C LYS A 93 0.64 -31.18 -30.04
N PRO A 94 0.71 -32.42 -29.52
CA PRO A 94 1.90 -33.25 -29.65
C PRO A 94 2.14 -33.63 -31.12
N LEU A 95 3.41 -33.85 -31.48
CA LEU A 95 3.77 -34.33 -32.81
C LEU A 95 3.55 -35.85 -32.90
N ILE A 96 3.00 -36.34 -34.01
CA ILE A 96 2.79 -37.77 -34.26
C ILE A 96 4.10 -38.37 -34.78
N GLY A 97 4.58 -39.45 -34.15
CA GLY A 97 5.77 -40.19 -34.59
C GLY A 97 6.97 -40.03 -33.66
N GLY A 98 8.19 -40.17 -34.21
CA GLY A 98 9.42 -40.24 -33.40
C GLY A 98 9.96 -38.90 -32.87
N GLN A 99 9.49 -37.78 -33.40
CA GLN A 99 9.95 -36.44 -33.02
C GLN A 99 9.26 -35.99 -31.72
N ALA A 100 10.03 -35.35 -30.85
CA ALA A 100 9.49 -34.77 -29.61
C ALA A 100 9.08 -33.31 -29.85
N LEU A 101 7.90 -32.93 -29.38
CA LEU A 101 7.51 -31.53 -29.25
C LEU A 101 8.33 -30.89 -28.13
N GLU A 102 9.01 -29.79 -28.43
CA GLU A 102 9.72 -28.97 -27.45
C GLU A 102 8.80 -27.85 -26.97
N VAL A 103 8.60 -27.73 -25.65
CA VAL A 103 7.71 -26.74 -25.06
C VAL A 103 8.37 -26.10 -23.84
N ASP A 104 8.70 -24.82 -23.95
CA ASP A 104 9.28 -24.06 -22.83
C ASP A 104 8.21 -23.20 -22.17
N PHE A 105 8.24 -23.17 -20.83
CA PHE A 105 7.35 -22.39 -19.99
C PHE A 105 8.16 -21.38 -19.18
N VAL A 106 7.75 -20.11 -19.24
CA VAL A 106 8.43 -19.02 -18.55
C VAL A 106 7.46 -18.48 -17.51
N LEU A 107 7.71 -18.81 -16.25
CA LEU A 107 6.86 -18.38 -15.15
C LEU A 107 7.31 -17.01 -14.62
N THR A 108 6.34 -16.12 -14.40
CA THR A 108 6.60 -14.83 -13.76
C THR A 108 6.38 -14.94 -12.26
N SER A 109 7.35 -14.46 -11.48
CA SER A 109 7.21 -14.40 -10.02
C SER A 109 6.09 -13.45 -9.62
N VAL A 110 5.29 -13.83 -8.63
CA VAL A 110 4.24 -12.97 -8.05
C VAL A 110 4.85 -11.67 -7.51
N GLN A 111 6.05 -11.73 -6.92
CA GLN A 111 6.76 -10.55 -6.43
C GLN A 111 7.14 -9.60 -7.57
N GLN A 112 7.61 -10.14 -8.69
CA GLN A 112 7.93 -9.35 -9.87
C GLN A 112 6.68 -8.67 -10.44
N LEU A 113 5.57 -9.41 -10.55
CA LEU A 113 4.30 -8.85 -11.01
C LEU A 113 3.79 -7.73 -10.09
N GLN A 114 3.93 -7.90 -8.78
CA GLN A 114 3.59 -6.87 -7.81
C GLN A 114 4.48 -5.65 -7.94
N ALA A 115 5.80 -5.83 -8.12
CA ALA A 115 6.73 -4.74 -8.34
C ALA A 115 6.44 -3.98 -9.63
N GLU A 116 6.16 -4.69 -10.74
CA GLU A 116 5.77 -4.10 -12.01
C GLU A 116 4.42 -3.38 -11.93
N ALA A 117 3.44 -3.97 -11.25
CA ALA A 117 2.13 -3.35 -11.04
C ALA A 117 2.27 -2.08 -10.19
N GLN A 118 3.08 -2.14 -9.13
CA GLN A 118 3.38 -0.97 -8.30
C GLN A 118 4.09 0.09 -9.13
N GLN A 119 5.13 -0.27 -9.90
CA GLN A 119 5.82 0.66 -10.78
C GLN A 119 4.86 1.32 -11.80
N LYS A 120 3.96 0.55 -12.42
CA LYS A 120 2.95 1.09 -13.33
C LYS A 120 2.00 2.08 -12.66
N VAL A 121 1.64 1.86 -11.40
CA VAL A 121 0.85 2.84 -10.62
C VAL A 121 1.65 4.10 -10.36
N LEU A 122 2.94 3.97 -10.08
CA LEU A 122 3.83 5.08 -9.80
C LEU A 122 4.20 5.89 -11.04
N GLU A 123 4.19 5.28 -12.21
CA GLU A 123 4.38 5.94 -13.50
C GLU A 123 3.11 6.59 -14.05
N GLN A 124 1.97 6.48 -13.35
CA GLN A 124 0.77 7.19 -13.76
C GLN A 124 1.02 8.71 -13.72
N PRO A 125 0.57 9.44 -14.75
CA PRO A 125 0.65 10.90 -14.78
C PRO A 125 0.05 11.50 -13.51
N GLY A 126 0.77 12.42 -12.89
CA GLY A 126 0.42 13.05 -11.63
C GLY A 126 1.06 12.39 -10.41
N LEU A 127 0.99 11.06 -10.31
CA LEU A 127 1.54 10.33 -9.15
C LEU A 127 3.07 10.29 -9.18
N LYS A 128 3.65 10.18 -10.38
CA LYS A 128 5.10 10.27 -10.58
C LYS A 128 5.63 11.61 -10.09
N GLU A 129 5.03 12.70 -10.56
CA GLU A 129 5.43 14.06 -10.21
C GLU A 129 5.21 14.33 -8.71
N ALA A 130 4.12 13.82 -8.11
CA ALA A 130 3.89 13.96 -6.68
C ALA A 130 4.97 13.23 -5.85
N ARG A 131 5.42 12.05 -6.29
CA ARG A 131 6.54 11.33 -5.65
C ARG A 131 7.84 12.13 -5.75
N GLU A 132 8.20 12.57 -6.96
CA GLU A 132 9.41 13.38 -7.17
C GLU A 132 9.35 14.67 -6.32
N GLY A 133 8.16 15.26 -6.16
CA GLY A 133 7.94 16.39 -5.26
C GLY A 133 8.22 16.05 -3.80
N GLN A 134 7.81 14.87 -3.34
CA GLN A 134 8.10 14.41 -1.97
C GLN A 134 9.60 14.15 -1.78
N GLU A 135 10.27 13.50 -2.73
CA GLU A 135 11.72 13.25 -2.66
C GLU A 135 12.50 14.56 -2.56
N LEU A 136 12.09 15.59 -3.32
CA LEU A 136 12.69 16.93 -3.24
C LEU A 136 12.41 17.62 -1.89
N LEU A 137 11.27 17.39 -1.24
CA LEU A 137 11.03 17.88 0.12
C LEU A 137 11.99 17.23 1.11
N ASP A 138 12.20 15.92 0.99
CA ASP A 138 13.09 15.16 1.87
C ASP A 138 14.56 15.59 1.69
N GLU A 139 14.94 16.01 0.47
CA GLU A 139 16.22 16.66 0.16
C GLU A 139 16.33 18.12 0.63
N GLY A 140 15.25 18.71 1.16
CA GLY A 140 15.25 20.10 1.61
C GLY A 140 15.17 21.13 0.47
N LYS A 141 14.62 20.76 -0.69
CA LYS A 141 14.43 21.61 -1.88
C LYS A 141 12.97 21.98 -2.10
N PRO A 142 12.36 22.82 -1.24
CA PRO A 142 10.92 23.09 -1.25
C PRO A 142 10.42 23.80 -2.53
N ALA A 143 11.25 24.64 -3.15
CA ALA A 143 10.85 25.34 -4.38
C ALA A 143 10.71 24.38 -5.57
N GLU A 144 11.65 23.45 -5.72
CA GLU A 144 11.63 22.41 -6.77
C GLU A 144 10.49 21.42 -6.50
N ALA A 145 10.32 21.01 -5.24
CA ALA A 145 9.21 20.17 -4.82
C ALA A 145 7.85 20.76 -5.20
N ARG A 146 7.65 22.06 -4.92
CA ARG A 146 6.41 22.75 -5.28
C ARG A 146 6.14 22.73 -6.78
N ALA A 147 7.17 22.88 -7.61
CA ALA A 147 7.03 22.80 -9.07
C ALA A 147 6.59 21.40 -9.52
N LYS A 148 7.11 20.34 -8.88
CA LYS A 148 6.68 18.95 -9.12
C LYS A 148 5.24 18.71 -8.69
N PHE A 149 4.83 19.17 -7.52
CA PHE A 149 3.42 19.07 -7.11
C PHE A 149 2.48 19.88 -8.01
N ALA A 150 2.92 21.03 -8.54
CA ALA A 150 2.15 21.79 -9.52
C ALA A 150 1.97 21.01 -10.84
N ALA A 151 3.01 20.33 -11.31
CA ALA A 151 2.90 19.41 -12.44
C ALA A 151 1.98 18.21 -12.12
N ALA A 152 2.03 17.71 -10.88
CA ALA A 152 1.20 16.61 -10.43
C ALA A 152 -0.30 16.94 -10.53
N VAL A 153 -0.71 18.09 -9.99
CA VAL A 153 -2.11 18.53 -10.03
C VAL A 153 -2.55 18.99 -11.42
N ALA A 154 -1.62 19.40 -12.29
CA ALA A 154 -1.92 19.68 -13.69
C ALA A 154 -2.25 18.39 -14.47
N ALA A 155 -1.51 17.30 -14.21
CA ALA A 155 -1.78 16.00 -14.82
C ALA A 155 -3.01 15.32 -14.20
N LYS A 156 -3.20 15.45 -12.89
CA LYS A 156 -4.30 14.84 -12.15
C LYS A 156 -4.84 15.80 -11.07
N PRO A 157 -5.89 16.59 -11.39
CA PRO A 157 -6.38 17.64 -10.50
C PRO A 157 -6.91 17.17 -9.15
N ASP A 158 -7.43 15.95 -9.04
CA ASP A 158 -8.02 15.41 -7.80
C ASP A 158 -6.98 14.89 -6.78
N LEU A 159 -5.69 15.08 -7.04
CA LEU A 159 -4.60 14.78 -6.10
C LEU A 159 -4.56 15.80 -4.95
N TYR A 160 -5.52 15.69 -4.03
CA TYR A 160 -5.63 16.57 -2.86
C TYR A 160 -4.36 16.60 -2.00
N LEU A 161 -3.58 15.52 -1.95
CA LEU A 161 -2.29 15.47 -1.23
C LEU A 161 -1.23 16.38 -1.88
N ALA A 162 -1.21 16.49 -3.20
CA ALA A 162 -0.29 17.39 -3.91
C ALA A 162 -0.71 18.86 -3.68
N TRP A 163 -2.02 19.15 -3.65
CA TRP A 163 -2.52 20.47 -3.24
C TRP A 163 -2.13 20.82 -1.80
N LEU A 164 -2.30 19.88 -0.86
CA LEU A 164 -1.89 20.06 0.54
C LEU A 164 -0.39 20.36 0.64
N ALA A 165 0.46 19.56 -0.02
CA ALA A 165 1.91 19.74 0.00
C ALA A 165 2.34 21.09 -0.59
N MET A 166 1.73 21.53 -1.69
CA MET A 166 1.99 22.88 -2.24
C MET A 166 1.62 23.96 -1.24
N GLY A 167 0.46 23.85 -0.61
CA GLY A 167 0.01 24.84 0.35
C GLY A 167 0.87 24.90 1.60
N ASP A 168 1.36 23.76 2.11
CA ASP A 168 2.31 23.72 3.22
C ASP A 168 3.64 24.40 2.85
N ILE A 169 4.13 24.18 1.63
CA ILE A 169 5.34 24.85 1.13
C ILE A 169 5.12 26.37 1.06
N ASP A 170 3.98 26.79 0.51
CA ASP A 170 3.64 28.21 0.35
C ASP A 170 3.43 28.91 1.69
N GLN A 171 2.79 28.23 2.64
CA GLN A 171 2.58 28.73 3.99
C GLN A 171 3.92 28.96 4.73
N LYS A 172 4.85 28.01 4.64
CA LYS A 172 6.22 28.16 5.19
C LYS A 172 7.00 29.28 4.50
N ALA A 173 6.73 29.52 3.22
CA ALA A 173 7.32 30.62 2.46
C ALA A 173 6.63 31.98 2.69
N GLY A 174 5.60 32.05 3.54
CA GLY A 174 4.81 33.27 3.81
C GLY A 174 3.89 33.68 2.66
N LYS A 175 3.73 32.84 1.64
CA LYS A 175 2.84 33.07 0.50
C LYS A 175 1.42 32.66 0.86
N ASN A 176 0.83 33.43 1.78
CA ASN A 176 -0.44 33.06 2.40
C ASN A 176 -1.60 32.95 1.39
N ASP A 177 -1.62 33.77 0.34
CA ASP A 177 -2.65 33.69 -0.71
C ASP A 177 -2.58 32.37 -1.50
N ASP A 178 -1.37 31.97 -1.91
CA ASP A 178 -1.15 30.70 -2.62
C ASP A 178 -1.50 29.50 -1.71
N ALA A 179 -1.15 29.58 -0.43
CA ALA A 179 -1.48 28.55 0.56
C ALA A 179 -3.00 28.41 0.77
N ILE A 180 -3.73 29.53 0.85
CA ILE A 180 -5.21 29.52 0.94
C ILE A 180 -5.82 28.88 -0.31
N MET A 181 -5.37 29.28 -1.51
CA MET A 181 -5.85 28.70 -2.76
C MET A 181 -5.62 27.18 -2.80
N ALA A 182 -4.42 26.73 -2.43
CA ALA A 182 -4.09 25.31 -2.40
C ALA A 182 -4.93 24.54 -1.38
N ALA A 183 -5.17 25.11 -0.20
CA ALA A 183 -6.05 24.54 0.81
C ALA A 183 -7.50 24.44 0.32
N GLU A 184 -8.02 25.47 -0.34
CA GLU A 184 -9.36 25.47 -0.94
C GLU A 184 -9.51 24.42 -2.04
N LYS A 185 -8.49 24.25 -2.89
CA LYS A 185 -8.46 23.16 -3.87
C LYS A 185 -8.45 21.80 -3.20
N CYS A 186 -7.61 21.59 -2.18
CA CYS A 186 -7.65 20.36 -1.41
C CYS A 186 -9.06 20.08 -0.83
N LEU A 187 -9.66 21.09 -0.19
CA LEU A 187 -10.99 20.98 0.43
C LEU A 187 -12.10 20.76 -0.61
N SER A 188 -11.93 21.20 -1.86
CA SER A 188 -12.90 20.92 -2.93
C SER A 188 -12.98 19.42 -3.25
N TYR A 189 -11.88 18.67 -3.07
CA TYR A 189 -11.84 17.22 -3.25
C TYR A 189 -12.08 16.45 -1.95
N LYS A 190 -11.68 17.00 -0.81
CA LYS A 190 -11.85 16.42 0.54
C LYS A 190 -12.36 17.49 1.54
N PRO A 191 -13.67 17.75 1.59
CA PRO A 191 -14.27 18.89 2.31
C PRO A 191 -14.00 18.99 3.81
N GLU A 192 -13.69 17.89 4.46
CA GLU A 192 -13.53 17.80 5.91
C GLU A 192 -12.15 17.27 6.31
N LEU A 193 -11.18 17.24 5.37
CA LEU A 193 -9.84 16.77 5.69
C LEU A 193 -9.19 17.72 6.71
N PRO A 194 -8.86 17.26 7.93
CA PRO A 194 -8.35 18.12 8.99
C PRO A 194 -7.10 18.90 8.58
N GLN A 195 -6.18 18.25 7.87
CA GLN A 195 -4.91 18.83 7.42
C GLN A 195 -5.14 20.04 6.50
N CYS A 196 -6.08 19.96 5.57
CA CYS A 196 -6.38 21.07 4.66
C CYS A 196 -7.18 22.19 5.33
N LEU A 197 -8.04 21.85 6.30
CA LEU A 197 -8.71 22.84 7.14
C LEU A 197 -7.68 23.58 8.03
N ALA A 198 -6.73 22.87 8.63
CA ALA A 198 -5.66 23.46 9.44
C ALA A 198 -4.74 24.36 8.60
N LEU A 199 -4.37 23.93 7.39
CA LEU A 199 -3.61 24.76 6.46
C LEU A 199 -4.36 26.05 6.13
N ALA A 200 -5.65 25.97 5.79
CA ALA A 200 -6.48 27.15 5.51
C ALA A 200 -6.56 28.09 6.74
N MET A 201 -6.75 27.53 7.94
CA MET A 201 -6.71 28.31 9.18
C MET A 201 -5.38 29.03 9.36
N ASN A 202 -4.26 28.32 9.28
CA ASN A 202 -2.95 28.92 9.53
C ASN A 202 -2.61 29.98 8.48
N ALA A 203 -2.93 29.73 7.21
CA ALA A 203 -2.67 30.69 6.13
C ALA A 203 -3.56 31.94 6.25
N THR A 204 -4.85 31.80 6.60
CA THR A 204 -5.75 32.95 6.83
C THR A 204 -5.37 33.74 8.08
N GLN A 205 -4.92 33.06 9.14
CA GLN A 205 -4.38 33.71 10.33
C GLN A 205 -3.13 34.54 10.01
N ALA A 206 -2.17 33.97 9.27
CA ALA A 206 -0.95 34.66 8.86
C ALA A 206 -1.23 35.84 7.92
N LYS A 207 -2.27 35.75 7.08
CA LYS A 207 -2.76 36.85 6.24
C LYS A 207 -3.46 37.96 7.05
N GLY A 208 -3.91 37.66 8.27
CA GLY A 208 -4.71 38.56 9.09
C GLY A 208 -6.21 38.58 8.72
N ASP A 209 -6.68 37.64 7.92
CA ASP A 209 -8.09 37.49 7.57
C ASP A 209 -8.86 36.77 8.69
N LYS A 210 -9.30 37.57 9.66
CA LYS A 210 -10.01 37.07 10.85
C LYS A 210 -11.35 36.40 10.51
N ALA A 211 -12.02 36.83 9.45
CA ALA A 211 -13.33 36.30 9.06
C ALA A 211 -13.19 34.91 8.43
N ALA A 212 -12.23 34.76 7.50
CA ALA A 212 -11.91 33.47 6.91
C ALA A 212 -11.36 32.49 7.95
N PHE A 213 -10.47 32.96 8.84
CA PHE A 213 -9.95 32.17 9.95
C PHE A 213 -11.07 31.58 10.81
N ALA A 214 -12.01 32.41 11.27
CA ALA A 214 -13.13 31.96 12.10
C ALA A 214 -14.01 30.92 11.38
N THR A 215 -14.16 31.06 10.06
CA THR A 215 -14.92 30.12 9.22
C THR A 215 -14.23 28.76 9.14
N TYR A 216 -12.94 28.73 8.84
CA TYR A 216 -12.18 27.49 8.78
C TYR A 216 -12.00 26.84 10.16
N ALA A 217 -11.82 27.63 11.22
CA ALA A 217 -11.74 27.15 12.60
C ALA A 217 -13.02 26.41 13.02
N LYS A 218 -14.20 26.97 12.71
CA LYS A 218 -15.47 26.31 12.99
C LYS A 218 -15.62 24.99 12.23
N ARG A 219 -15.21 24.95 10.96
CA ARG A 219 -15.22 23.72 10.15
C ARG A 219 -14.25 22.68 10.69
N TYR A 220 -13.04 23.10 11.07
CA TYR A 220 -12.02 22.23 11.66
C TYR A 220 -12.51 21.60 12.98
N GLN A 221 -13.18 22.40 13.81
CA GLN A 221 -13.80 21.93 15.04
C GLN A 221 -14.94 20.93 14.80
N ALA A 222 -15.78 21.17 13.79
CA ALA A 222 -16.84 20.24 13.42
C ALA A 222 -16.28 18.91 12.88
N ALA A 223 -15.20 18.96 12.10
CA ALA A 223 -14.54 17.78 11.54
C ALA A 223 -13.71 17.01 12.58
N ASN A 224 -13.21 17.68 13.63
CA ASN A 224 -12.39 17.09 14.68
C ASN A 224 -12.94 17.43 16.08
N PRO A 225 -14.12 16.93 16.45
CA PRO A 225 -14.73 17.23 17.74
C PRO A 225 -13.91 16.72 18.94
N SER A 226 -12.95 15.82 18.70
CA SER A 226 -12.03 15.29 19.69
C SER A 226 -10.60 15.82 19.55
N ASP A 227 -10.34 16.89 18.78
CA ASP A 227 -8.99 17.44 18.73
C ASP A 227 -8.65 18.15 20.05
N PRO A 228 -7.61 17.70 20.78
CA PRO A 228 -7.18 18.31 22.04
C PRO A 228 -6.80 19.80 21.90
N THR A 229 -6.33 20.21 20.73
CA THR A 229 -5.90 21.59 20.41
C THR A 229 -7.05 22.57 20.51
N LEU A 230 -8.28 22.14 20.20
CA LEU A 230 -9.47 23.00 20.27
C LEU A 230 -9.83 23.36 21.71
N TYR A 231 -9.89 22.34 22.58
CA TYR A 231 -10.13 22.55 24.00
C TYR A 231 -9.00 23.38 24.63
N TYR A 232 -7.76 23.16 24.22
CA TYR A 232 -6.63 23.96 24.68
C TYR A 232 -6.69 25.41 24.24
N ASN A 233 -7.00 25.69 22.97
CA ASN A 233 -7.10 27.08 22.47
C ASN A 233 -8.20 27.86 23.20
N ASP A 234 -9.36 27.22 23.42
CA ASP A 234 -10.43 27.81 24.23
C ASP A 234 -9.98 28.03 25.68
N ALA A 235 -9.25 27.08 26.27
CA ALA A 235 -8.69 27.22 27.60
C ALA A 235 -7.72 28.41 27.68
N VAL A 236 -6.80 28.55 26.72
CA VAL A 236 -5.84 29.66 26.64
C VAL A 236 -6.56 31.01 26.56
N ALA A 237 -7.69 31.09 25.84
CA ALA A 237 -8.50 32.31 25.81
C ALA A 237 -9.07 32.69 27.19
N TYR A 238 -9.39 31.72 28.04
CA TYR A 238 -9.79 31.97 29.43
C TYR A 238 -8.60 32.24 30.35
N LEU A 239 -7.48 31.53 30.18
CA LEU A 239 -6.23 31.77 30.93
C LEU A 239 -5.73 33.21 30.73
N ASN A 240 -5.76 33.72 29.50
CA ASN A 240 -5.38 35.09 29.18
C ASN A 240 -6.29 36.15 29.85
N LYS A 241 -7.49 35.75 30.28
CA LYS A 241 -8.43 36.57 31.05
C LYS A 241 -8.31 36.34 32.56
N GLY A 242 -7.42 35.44 33.00
CA GLY A 242 -7.28 35.02 34.40
C GLY A 242 -8.42 34.13 34.92
N ASP A 243 -9.28 33.60 34.04
CA ASP A 243 -10.42 32.77 34.42
C ASP A 243 -10.04 31.28 34.46
N ASP A 244 -9.23 30.92 35.47
CA ASP A 244 -8.74 29.55 35.69
C ASP A 244 -9.87 28.54 35.89
N ALA A 245 -10.99 28.99 36.47
CA ALA A 245 -12.16 28.15 36.73
C ALA A 245 -12.79 27.62 35.42
N LYS A 246 -12.82 28.44 34.36
CA LYS A 246 -13.30 28.00 33.03
C LYS A 246 -12.22 27.32 32.22
N ALA A 247 -10.95 27.69 32.38
CA ALA A 247 -9.86 27.07 31.65
C ALA A 247 -9.62 25.60 32.06
N ARG A 248 -9.71 25.29 33.37
CA ARG A 248 -9.45 23.95 33.91
C ARG A 248 -10.22 22.82 33.20
N PRO A 249 -11.58 22.83 33.13
CA PRO A 249 -12.32 21.73 32.53
C PRO A 249 -12.04 21.57 31.02
N LEU A 250 -11.60 22.64 30.35
CA LEU A 250 -11.19 22.58 28.95
C LEU A 250 -9.82 21.91 28.80
N LEU A 251 -8.85 22.23 29.67
CA LEU A 251 -7.55 21.55 29.68
C LEU A 251 -7.69 20.06 30.04
N GLU A 252 -8.58 19.71 30.97
CA GLU A 252 -8.88 18.32 31.32
C GLU A 252 -9.50 17.56 30.12
N LYS A 253 -10.40 18.20 29.37
CA LYS A 253 -10.91 17.63 28.10
C LYS A 253 -9.82 17.47 27.05
N ALA A 254 -8.92 18.45 26.93
CA ALA A 254 -7.76 18.35 26.02
C ALA A 254 -6.90 17.12 26.36
N LEU A 255 -6.61 16.88 27.64
CA LEU A 255 -5.85 15.71 28.07
C LEU A 255 -6.63 14.39 28.04
N THR A 256 -7.96 14.46 28.09
CA THR A 256 -8.80 13.28 27.86
C THR A 256 -8.76 12.86 26.38
N ALA A 257 -8.73 13.84 25.48
CA ALA A 257 -8.62 13.63 24.04
C ALA A 257 -7.22 13.16 23.61
N ASP A 258 -6.17 13.79 24.15
CA ASP A 258 -4.79 13.35 23.99
C ASP A 258 -4.04 13.43 25.33
N PRO A 259 -3.84 12.28 26.01
CA PRO A 259 -3.08 12.22 27.26
C PRO A 259 -1.62 12.65 27.15
N LYS A 260 -1.07 12.80 25.94
CA LYS A 260 0.30 13.23 25.69
C LYS A 260 0.41 14.68 25.24
N TYR A 261 -0.69 15.44 25.26
CA TYR A 261 -0.67 16.81 24.78
C TYR A 261 0.04 17.76 25.76
N ALA A 262 1.34 17.96 25.52
CA ALA A 262 2.28 18.59 26.44
C ALA A 262 1.87 20.01 26.85
N ASP A 263 1.42 20.84 25.90
CA ASP A 263 0.98 22.22 26.15
C ASP A 263 -0.20 22.26 27.16
N ALA A 264 -1.23 21.43 26.94
CA ALA A 264 -2.37 21.34 27.85
C ALA A 264 -1.97 20.81 29.24
N MET A 265 -1.03 19.87 29.28
CA MET A 265 -0.55 19.27 30.52
C MET A 265 0.22 20.28 31.38
N PHE A 266 1.09 21.07 30.76
CA PHE A 266 1.79 22.17 31.42
C PHE A 266 0.81 23.22 31.95
N GLN A 267 -0.11 23.70 31.11
CA GLN A 267 -1.08 24.72 31.52
C GLN A 267 -2.01 24.24 32.65
N LEU A 268 -2.43 22.96 32.63
CA LEU A 268 -3.24 22.40 33.70
C LEU A 268 -2.44 22.30 35.01
N GLY A 269 -1.17 21.90 34.93
CA GLY A 269 -0.26 21.93 36.08
C GLY A 269 -0.14 23.34 36.68
N MET A 270 -0.01 24.36 35.83
CA MET A 270 0.02 25.77 36.26
C MET A 270 -1.29 26.23 36.91
N VAL A 271 -2.44 25.81 36.36
CA VAL A 271 -3.76 26.08 36.95
C VAL A 271 -3.90 25.43 38.32
N TYR A 272 -3.47 24.17 38.49
CA TYR A 272 -3.50 23.51 39.78
C TYR A 272 -2.57 24.18 40.79
N PHE A 273 -1.37 24.60 40.37
CA PHE A 273 -0.45 25.33 41.22
C PHE A 273 -1.05 26.64 41.72
N ARG A 274 -1.64 27.46 40.84
CA ARG A 274 -2.29 28.73 41.22
C ARG A 274 -3.47 28.53 42.17
N SER A 275 -4.17 27.40 42.06
CA SER A 275 -5.27 27.04 42.96
C SER A 275 -4.84 26.41 44.30
N GLY A 276 -3.53 26.21 44.53
CA GLY A 276 -3.00 25.57 45.73
C GLY A 276 -3.05 24.03 45.73
N GLU A 277 -3.44 23.40 44.64
CA GLU A 277 -3.46 21.93 44.47
C GLU A 277 -2.07 21.40 44.06
N THR A 278 -1.05 21.69 44.87
CA THR A 278 0.37 21.46 44.55
C THR A 278 0.70 20.00 44.19
N ALA A 279 0.06 19.03 44.84
CA ALA A 279 0.28 17.61 44.55
C ALA A 279 -0.11 17.24 43.10
N LYS A 280 -1.25 17.73 42.62
CA LYS A 280 -1.70 17.51 41.23
C LYS A 280 -0.83 18.27 40.24
N ALA A 281 -0.43 19.49 40.59
CA ALA A 281 0.49 20.28 39.77
C ALA A 281 1.83 19.55 39.57
N LYS A 282 2.40 19.00 40.65
CA LYS A 282 3.65 18.23 40.62
C LYS A 282 3.55 17.02 39.69
N GLU A 283 2.50 16.20 39.85
CA GLU A 283 2.29 15.03 39.01
C GLU A 283 2.23 15.37 37.51
N LEU A 284 1.49 16.42 37.14
CA LEU A 284 1.36 16.84 35.75
C LEU A 284 2.65 17.43 35.18
N LEU A 285 3.39 18.22 35.97
CA LEU A 285 4.66 18.80 35.55
C LEU A 285 5.75 17.72 35.40
N GLU A 286 5.78 16.70 36.26
CA GLU A 286 6.67 15.54 36.12
C GLU A 286 6.38 14.77 34.83
N LYS A 287 5.11 14.47 34.56
CA LYS A 287 4.68 13.86 33.29
C LYS A 287 5.06 14.71 32.09
N PHE A 288 4.94 16.04 32.19
CA PHE A 288 5.24 16.97 31.10
C PHE A 288 6.72 16.91 30.71
N ILE A 289 7.61 16.90 31.71
CA ILE A 289 9.05 16.75 31.47
C ILE A 289 9.39 15.39 30.85
N ALA A 290 8.69 14.33 31.25
CA ALA A 290 8.91 12.99 30.70
C ALA A 290 8.48 12.90 29.22
N ILE A 291 7.36 13.54 28.85
CA ILE A 291 6.80 13.47 27.49
C ILE A 291 7.50 14.44 26.54
N ALA A 292 7.80 15.66 26.99
CA ALA A 292 8.34 16.74 26.16
C ALA A 292 9.59 17.36 26.80
N PRO A 293 10.72 16.62 26.89
CA PRO A 293 11.93 17.09 27.57
C PRO A 293 12.57 18.34 26.92
N ASN A 294 12.31 18.57 25.64
CA ASN A 294 12.83 19.69 24.85
C ASN A 294 11.78 20.79 24.61
N HIS A 295 10.65 20.78 25.34
CA HIS A 295 9.63 21.81 25.22
C HIS A 295 10.15 23.17 25.69
N LYS A 296 9.62 24.28 25.14
CA LYS A 296 10.07 25.64 25.48
C LYS A 296 9.85 25.98 26.97
N GLU A 297 8.81 25.44 27.61
CA GLU A 297 8.53 25.58 29.05
C GLU A 297 9.21 24.51 29.93
N ALA A 298 9.94 23.54 29.37
CA ALA A 298 10.61 22.50 30.15
C ALA A 298 11.58 23.05 31.22
N PRO A 299 12.38 24.11 30.96
CA PRO A 299 13.22 24.71 32.00
C PRO A 299 12.40 25.26 33.17
N SER A 300 11.31 25.98 32.89
CA SER A 300 10.42 26.56 33.91
C SER A 300 9.74 25.49 34.76
N ALA A 301 9.24 24.42 34.11
CA ALA A 301 8.65 23.28 34.81
C ALA A 301 9.64 22.59 35.75
N LYS A 302 10.89 22.36 35.31
CA LYS A 302 11.95 21.77 36.15
C LYS A 302 12.27 22.64 37.36
N GLU A 303 12.30 23.97 37.20
CA GLU A 303 12.60 24.87 38.29
C GLU A 303 11.47 24.86 39.33
N MET A 304 10.21 24.92 38.91
CA MET A 304 9.07 24.85 39.84
C MET A 304 9.05 23.55 40.65
N LEU A 305 9.33 22.41 40.01
CA LEU A 305 9.35 21.10 40.66
C LEU A 305 10.35 21.00 41.82
N LYS A 306 11.41 21.82 41.85
CA LYS A 306 12.36 21.84 42.97
C LYS A 306 11.77 22.38 44.28
N TYR A 307 10.73 23.22 44.18
CA TYR A 307 10.12 23.90 45.32
C TYR A 307 8.69 23.40 45.63
N MET A 308 8.25 22.32 44.97
CA MET A 308 6.92 21.70 45.10
C MET A 308 6.91 20.41 45.91
#